data_AF-A0A2T4JR89-F1
#
_entry.id   AF-A0A2T4JR89-F1
#
_cell.length_a   1.000
_cell.length_b   1.000
_cell.length_c   1.000
_cell.angle_alpha   90.00
_cell.angle_beta   90.00
_cell.angle_gamma   90.00
#
_symmetry.space_group_name_H-M   'P 1'
#
loop_
_entity.id
_entity.type
_entity.pdbx_description
1 polymer ?
#
loop_
_entity_poly.entity_id
_entity_poly.type
_entity_poly.pdbx_seq_one_letter_code
_entity_poly.pdbx_strand_id
1 'polypeptide(L)' 'MATMNVSLPDPMKSWVEERSQTGSFSNASDYIRHLIRRDQARADAIAQLQTALTEGVESGEPRPFDVTAFKTRMAAARGD' A
#
# COMPACT_ATOMS: atom_id res chain seq x y z
N MET A 1 8.16 25.47 -4.66
CA MET A 1 7.06 24.62 -4.13
C MET A 1 5.75 25.29 -4.45
N ALA A 2 4.73 24.53 -4.84
CA ALA A 2 3.37 25.04 -4.90
C ALA A 2 2.78 25.11 -3.48
N THR A 3 2.08 26.19 -3.16
CA THR A 3 1.40 26.36 -1.87
C THR A 3 -0.06 25.96 -2.02
N MET A 4 -0.56 25.16 -1.09
CA MET A 4 -1.96 24.74 -1.02
C MET A 4 -2.52 25.12 0.35
N ASN A 5 -3.59 25.90 0.38
CA ASN A 5 -4.27 26.27 1.62
C ASN A 5 -5.44 25.32 1.86
N VAL A 6 -5.55 24.80 3.08
CA VAL A 6 -6.62 23.88 3.49
C VAL A 6 -7.20 24.36 4.81
N SER A 7 -8.53 24.51 4.87
CA SER A 7 -9.25 24.83 6.10
C SER A 7 -9.62 23.53 6.81
N LEU A 8 -9.26 23.43 8.09
CA LEU A 8 -9.57 22.28 8.94
C LEU A 8 -10.41 22.76 10.13
N PRO A 9 -11.40 21.98 10.59
CA PRO A 9 -12.04 22.19 11.88
C PRO A 9 -11.02 22.15 13.02
N ASP A 10 -11.28 22.88 14.11
CA ASP A 10 -10.36 22.98 15.25
C ASP A 10 -9.87 21.62 15.78
N PRO A 11 -10.72 20.58 15.94
CA PRO A 11 -10.24 19.28 16.39
C PRO A 11 -9.21 18.63 15.45
N MET A 12 -9.40 18.78 14.13
CA MET A 12 -8.47 18.24 13.14
C MET A 12 -7.16 19.02 13.09
N LYS A 13 -7.22 20.34 13.27
CA LYS A 13 -6.03 21.18 13.37
C LYS A 13 -5.19 20.78 14.58
N SER A 14 -5.79 20.68 15.77
CA SER A 14 -5.09 20.28 16.99
C SER A 14 -4.46 18.90 16.86
N TRP A 15 -5.18 17.96 16.25
CA TRP A 15 -4.64 16.63 15.96
C TRP A 15 -3.38 16.70 15.07
N VAL A 16 -3.45 17.42 13.95
CA VAL A 16 -2.31 17.57 13.03
C VAL A 16 -1.11 18.23 13.71
N GLU A 17 -1.35 19.25 14.53
CA GLU A 17 -0.31 19.94 15.29
C GLU A 17 0.36 19.01 16.30
N GLU A 18 -0.41 18.26 17.10
CA GLU A 18 0.12 17.28 18.05
C GLU A 18 0.96 16.21 17.35
N ARG A 19 0.45 15.65 16.24
CA ARG A 19 1.16 14.64 15.46
C ARG A 19 2.44 15.18 14.84
N SER A 20 2.50 16.47 14.51
CA SER A 20 3.71 17.10 13.97
C SER A 20 4.80 17.29 15.01
N GLN A 21 4.46 17.32 16.31
CA GLN A 21 5.41 17.59 17.40
C GLN A 21 6.15 16.33 17.90
N THR A 22 5.82 15.13 17.42
CA THR A 22 6.39 13.86 17.91
C THR A 22 7.84 13.60 17.46
N GLY A 23 8.59 14.65 17.09
CA GLY A 23 10.01 14.59 16.68
C GLY A 23 10.28 14.05 15.27
N SER A 24 9.29 13.48 14.59
CA SER A 24 9.43 12.93 13.23
C SER A 24 9.07 13.92 12.12
N PHE A 25 8.50 15.08 12.46
CA PHE A 25 8.09 16.11 11.52
C PHE A 25 8.49 17.49 12.04
N SER A 26 8.79 18.43 11.14
CA SER A 26 9.20 19.79 11.51
C SER A 26 8.03 20.77 11.60
N ASN A 27 6.90 20.45 10.96
CA ASN A 27 5.67 21.26 10.98
C ASN A 27 4.45 20.45 10.48
N ALA A 28 3.27 21.03 10.60
CA ALA A 28 2.01 20.46 10.10
C ALA A 28 2.04 20.12 8.61
N SER A 29 2.67 20.95 7.77
CA SER A 29 2.73 20.68 6.32
C SER A 29 3.55 19.43 6.00
N ASP A 30 4.61 19.15 6.77
CA ASP A 30 5.40 17.93 6.60
C ASP A 30 4.62 16.68 6.98
N TYR A 31 3.85 16.75 8.08
CA TYR A 31 2.94 15.67 8.45
C TYR A 31 1.87 15.43 7.36
N ILE A 32 1.25 16.49 6.84
CA ILE A 32 0.27 16.37 5.74
C ILE A 32 0.90 15.77 4.48
N ARG A 33 2.10 16.21 4.07
CA ARG A 33 2.82 15.62 2.93
C ARG A 33 3.12 14.14 3.17
N HIS A 34 3.46 13.75 4.39
CA HIS A 34 3.66 12.35 4.74
C HIS A 34 2.36 11.54 4.61
N LEU A 35 1.23 12.07 5.07
CA LEU A 35 -0.07 11.41 4.90
C LEU A 35 -0.45 11.25 3.43
N ILE A 36 -0.21 12.26 2.59
CA ILE A 36 -0.46 12.19 1.15
C ILE A 36 0.38 11.08 0.50
N ARG A 37 1.68 10.98 0.83
CA ARG A 37 2.54 9.91 0.30
C ARG A 37 2.06 8.52 0.75
N ARG A 38 1.60 8.40 1.99
CA ARG A 38 1.06 7.14 2.52
C ARG A 38 -0.25 6.75 1.83
N ASP A 39 -1.10 7.73 1.55
CA ASP A 39 -2.33 7.54 0.77
C ASP A 39 -2.03 7.07 -0.65
N GLN A 40 -1.10 7.75 -1.35
CA GLN A 40 -0.62 7.34 -2.66
C GLN A 40 -0.07 5.91 -2.66
N ALA A 41 0.84 5.59 -1.73
CA ALA A 41 1.41 4.24 -1.63
C ALA A 41 0.33 3.17 -1.38
N ARG A 42 -0.70 3.49 -0.58
CA ARG A 42 -1.83 2.59 -0.35
C ARG A 42 -2.66 2.41 -1.63
N ALA A 43 -2.96 3.49 -2.34
CA ALA A 43 -3.70 3.45 -3.59
C ALA A 43 -2.96 2.60 -4.64
N ASP A 44 -1.65 2.81 -4.78
CA ASP A 44 -0.79 2.05 -5.69
C ASP A 44 -0.76 0.57 -5.33
N ALA A 45 -0.63 0.22 -4.05
CA ALA A 45 -0.66 -1.16 -3.59
C ALA A 45 -2.02 -1.84 -3.88
N ILE A 46 -3.12 -1.12 -3.69
CA ILE A 46 -4.47 -1.63 -4.04
C ILE A 46 -4.58 -1.85 -5.54
N ALA A 47 -4.14 -0.90 -6.36
CA ALA A 47 -4.16 -1.03 -7.82
C ALA A 47 -3.35 -2.23 -8.28
N GLN A 48 -2.14 -2.45 -7.74
CA GLN A 48 -1.31 -3.62 -8.04
C GLN A 48 -2.01 -4.94 -7.68
N LEU A 49 -2.64 -5.01 -6.50
CA LEU A 49 -3.41 -6.19 -6.10
C LEU A 49 -4.60 -6.44 -7.02
N GLN A 50 -5.33 -5.40 -7.42
CA GLN A 50 -6.45 -5.51 -8.34
C GLN A 50 -6.01 -5.99 -9.73
N THR A 51 -4.88 -5.50 -10.24
CA THR A 51 -4.29 -6.00 -11.48
C THR A 51 -3.94 -7.47 -11.37
N ALA A 52 -3.22 -7.89 -10.31
CA ALA A 52 -2.84 -9.28 -10.12
C ALA A 52 -4.07 -10.22 -9.96
N LEU A 53 -5.13 -9.75 -9.30
CA LEU A 53 -6.39 -10.48 -9.22
C LEU A 53 -7.07 -10.61 -10.59
N THR A 54 -7.07 -9.54 -11.39
CA THR A 54 -7.63 -9.54 -12.74
C THR A 54 -6.87 -10.54 -13.61
N GLU A 55 -5.54 -10.48 -13.61
CA GLU A 55 -4.68 -11.44 -14.31
C GLU A 55 -4.96 -12.88 -13.87
N GLY A 56 -5.15 -13.10 -12.55
CA GLY A 56 -5.50 -14.42 -12.01
C GLY A 56 -6.87 -14.92 -12.48
N VAL A 57 -7.89 -14.06 -12.49
CA VAL A 57 -9.24 -14.40 -12.98
C VAL A 57 -9.23 -14.68 -14.48
N GLU A 58 -8.46 -13.92 -15.25
CA GLU A 58 -8.31 -14.09 -16.70
C GLU A 58 -7.34 -15.21 -17.09
N SER A 59 -6.63 -15.82 -16.12
CA SER A 59 -5.64 -16.89 -16.37
C SER A 59 -6.25 -18.23 -16.81
N GLY A 60 -7.58 -18.33 -16.86
CA GLY A 60 -8.34 -19.49 -17.30
C GLY A 60 -9.02 -20.25 -16.16
N GLU A 61 -9.56 -21.43 -16.49
CA GLU A 61 -10.37 -22.21 -15.55
C GLU A 61 -9.55 -22.69 -14.33
N PRO A 62 -10.03 -22.45 -13.11
CA PRO A 62 -9.36 -22.92 -11.91
C PRO A 62 -9.37 -24.45 -11.86
N ARG A 63 -8.28 -25.02 -11.36
CA ARG A 63 -8.12 -26.47 -11.20
C ARG A 63 -7.82 -26.82 -9.75
N PRO A 64 -8.21 -28.02 -9.27
CA PRO A 64 -7.82 -28.50 -7.94
C PRO A 64 -6.30 -28.46 -7.75
N PHE A 65 -5.86 -27.97 -6.58
CA PHE A 65 -4.45 -27.82 -6.28
C PHE A 65 -3.96 -28.90 -5.30
N ASP A 66 -3.07 -29.78 -5.77
CA ASP A 66 -2.36 -30.74 -4.93
C ASP A 66 -1.01 -30.17 -4.49
N VAL A 67 -0.93 -29.79 -3.22
CA VAL A 67 0.26 -29.20 -2.59
C VAL A 67 1.45 -30.18 -2.57
N THR A 68 1.19 -31.48 -2.37
CA THR A 68 2.23 -32.51 -2.28
C THR A 68 2.85 -32.74 -3.65
N ALA A 69 2.03 -32.94 -4.67
CA ALA A 69 2.50 -33.10 -6.04
C ALA A 69 3.25 -31.84 -6.54
N PHE A 70 2.76 -30.65 -6.18
CA PHE A 70 3.42 -29.39 -6.49
C PHE A 70 4.83 -29.31 -5.87
N LYS A 71 4.98 -29.62 -4.57
CA LYS A 71 6.27 -29.58 -3.88
C LYS A 71 7.25 -30.60 -4.45
N THR A 72 6.81 -31.83 -4.74
CA THR A 72 7.65 -32.86 -5.37
C THR A 72 8.16 -32.39 -6.72
N ARG A 73 7.28 -31.81 -7.56
CA ARG A 73 7.68 -31.24 -8.86
C ARG A 73 8.70 -30.11 -8.71
N MET A 74 8.53 -29.23 -7.71
CA MET A 74 9.44 -28.11 -7.50
C MET A 74 10.80 -28.52 -6.92
N ALA A 75 10.84 -29.56 -6.09
CA ALA A 75 12.09 -30.14 -5.62
C ALA A 75 12.87 -30.79 -6.77
N ALA A 76 12.20 -31.53 -7.65
CA ALA A 76 12.81 -32.12 -8.83
C ALA A 76 13.36 -31.08 -9.81
N ALA A 77 12.62 -29.98 -10.04
CA ALA A 77 13.04 -28.91 -10.95
C ALA A 77 14.19 -28.01 -10.42
N ARG A 78 14.55 -28.12 -9.14
CA ARG A 78 15.68 -27.41 -8.52
C ARG A 78 16.97 -28.26 -8.45
N GLY A 79 16.91 -29.49 -8.96
CA GLY A 79 17.97 -30.49 -8.85
C GLY A 79 18.90 -30.62 -10.05
N ASP A 80 18.94 -29.64 -10.96
CA ASP A 80 19.88 -29.53 -12.09
C ASP A 80 20.61 -28.17 -12.06
#